data_AF-A0A3E4UMY3-F1
#
_entry.id   AF-A0A3E4UMY3-F1
#
_cell.length_a   1.000
_cell.length_b   1.000
_cell.length_c   1.000
_cell.angle_alpha   90.00
_cell.angle_beta   90.00
_cell.angle_gamma   90.00
#
_symmetry.space_group_name_H-M   'P 1'
#
loop_
_entity.id
_entity.type
_entity.pdbx_description
1 polymer ?
#
loop_
_entity_poly.entity_id
_entity_poly.type
_entity_poly.pdbx_seq_one_letter_code
_entity_poly.pdbx_strand_id
1 'polypeptide(L)'
;MRMNWNKGHRIRASDKHLVYHFSIGTLLFVFMAVLLLLNIKQLICTDWEHFSLLENGLTLSPYNFITILIATGVCALVAFLYYRFCYDSFKKLLHRQKLARMILENKWYEADTVQDSGFFTDLQSRSREKIVWFPKIYYQMEKGLLHIRCEITLGKYQDQLLRLEDKLESGLYCELTDKTLHDGYIEYTLLYDMIANRITIDEVRAENGCLRLMKNLVWEYDALPHALIAGGTGGGKTYFLLTLIEALLHTNAVLYILDPKNSDLADLGTVMPNVYHTKEEMIDCVNAFYEGMVQRSEEMKRHPNYKTGENYAYLGLPPCFLIFDEYVAFFEMLGTKESVSLLSQLKKIVMLGRQAGYFLIVACQRPDAKYFSDGIRDNFNFRVGLGRISELGYGML
;
A
#
# COMPACT_ATOMS: atom_id res chain seq x y z
N MET A 1 -10.21 12.30 24.27
CA MET A 1 -9.43 13.25 23.46
C MET A 1 -9.74 12.96 21.99
N ARG A 2 -10.65 13.72 21.35
CA ARG A 2 -10.99 13.52 19.93
C ARG A 2 -9.80 14.00 19.10
N MET A 3 -8.92 13.07 18.73
CA MET A 3 -7.85 13.34 17.78
C MET A 3 -8.55 13.74 16.48
N ASN A 4 -8.45 15.01 16.09
CA ASN A 4 -8.94 15.50 14.80
C ASN A 4 -8.06 14.87 13.71
N TRP A 5 -8.32 13.60 13.42
CA TRP A 5 -7.73 12.93 12.26
C TRP A 5 -8.21 13.68 11.04
N ASN A 6 -7.24 14.21 10.28
CA ASN A 6 -7.54 14.79 8.99
C ASN A 6 -8.23 13.71 8.16
N LYS A 7 -9.54 13.86 7.92
CA LYS A 7 -10.34 12.78 7.34
C LYS A 7 -10.07 12.58 5.86
N GLY A 8 -9.16 13.36 5.25
CA GLY A 8 -8.95 13.35 3.81
C GLY A 8 -10.12 13.98 3.04
N HIS A 9 -10.15 13.77 1.73
CA HIS A 9 -11.16 14.33 0.85
C HIS A 9 -12.37 13.40 0.76
N ARG A 10 -13.55 13.88 1.18
CA ARG A 10 -14.80 13.12 1.05
C ARG A 10 -15.19 12.98 -0.42
N ILE A 11 -15.46 11.75 -0.84
CA ILE A 11 -15.95 11.41 -2.17
C ILE A 11 -17.44 11.72 -2.23
N ARG A 12 -17.87 12.37 -3.31
CA ARG A 12 -19.27 12.76 -3.54
C ARG A 12 -19.78 12.20 -4.86
N ALA A 13 -21.09 12.05 -4.99
CA ALA A 13 -21.71 11.65 -6.26
C ALA A 13 -21.37 12.60 -7.42
N SER A 14 -21.17 13.89 -7.13
CA SER A 14 -20.71 14.91 -8.10
C SER A 14 -19.32 14.63 -8.67
N ASP A 15 -18.50 13.82 -7.99
CA ASP A 15 -17.11 13.58 -8.39
C ASP A 15 -17.01 12.67 -9.63
N LYS A 16 -18.13 12.15 -10.16
CA LYS A 16 -18.20 11.34 -11.41
C LYS A 16 -17.49 11.99 -12.61
N HIS A 17 -17.55 13.31 -12.69
CA HIS A 17 -16.96 14.12 -13.76
C HIS A 17 -15.92 15.11 -13.21
N LEU A 18 -15.31 14.80 -12.06
CA LEU A 18 -14.42 15.71 -11.34
C LEU A 18 -13.24 16.20 -12.19
N VAL A 19 -12.59 15.31 -12.94
CA VAL A 19 -11.45 15.67 -13.80
C VAL A 19 -11.88 16.61 -14.93
N TYR A 20 -13.05 16.36 -15.52
CA TYR A 20 -13.62 17.19 -16.58
C TYR A 20 -13.96 18.60 -16.06
N HIS A 21 -14.69 18.69 -14.94
CA HIS A 21 -15.06 19.97 -14.34
C HIS A 21 -13.84 20.77 -13.86
N PHE A 22 -12.86 20.10 -13.26
CA PHE A 22 -11.62 20.75 -12.84
C PHE A 22 -10.83 21.27 -14.04
N SER A 23 -10.65 20.44 -15.08
CA SER A 23 -9.88 20.83 -16.26
C SER A 23 -10.55 21.99 -17.00
N ILE A 24 -11.86 21.91 -17.25
CA ILE A 24 -12.60 22.98 -17.93
C ILE A 24 -12.69 24.23 -17.08
N GLY A 25 -12.98 24.11 -15.79
CA GLY A 25 -13.06 25.27 -14.90
C GLY A 25 -11.74 26.03 -14.84
N THR A 26 -10.63 25.31 -14.70
CA THR A 26 -9.29 25.91 -14.66
C THR A 26 -8.90 26.51 -16.01
N LEU A 27 -9.14 25.80 -17.11
CA LEU A 27 -8.83 26.29 -18.46
C LEU A 27 -9.69 27.51 -18.84
N LEU A 28 -10.97 27.51 -18.53
CA LEU A 28 -11.85 28.65 -18.75
C LEU A 28 -11.42 29.85 -17.90
N PHE A 29 -11.04 29.63 -16.64
CA PHE A 29 -10.54 30.69 -15.78
C PHE A 29 -9.25 31.31 -16.34
N VAL A 30 -8.28 30.48 -16.73
CA VAL A 30 -7.03 30.95 -17.36
C VAL A 30 -7.32 31.67 -18.68
N PHE A 31 -8.20 31.13 -19.52
CA PHE A 31 -8.59 31.72 -20.79
C PHE A 31 -9.22 33.11 -20.60
N MET A 32 -10.20 33.21 -19.69
CA MET A 32 -10.85 34.49 -19.38
C MET A 32 -9.89 35.49 -18.75
N ALA A 33 -8.99 35.05 -17.86
CA ALA A 33 -7.99 35.92 -17.26
C ALA A 33 -7.03 36.49 -18.33
N VAL A 34 -6.54 35.65 -19.26
CA VAL A 34 -5.66 36.10 -20.35
C VAL A 34 -6.40 37.03 -21.32
N LEU A 35 -7.65 36.72 -21.68
CA LEU A 35 -8.46 37.60 -22.52
C LEU A 35 -8.74 38.96 -21.87
N LEU A 36 -9.04 38.99 -20.57
CA LEU A 36 -9.23 40.24 -19.83
C LEU A 36 -7.94 41.06 -19.78
N LEU A 37 -6.81 40.43 -19.48
CA LEU A 37 -5.51 41.11 -19.44
C LEU A 37 -5.12 41.72 -20.79
N LEU A 38 -5.35 41.02 -21.89
CA LEU A 38 -5.02 41.51 -23.23
C LEU A 38 -5.98 42.61 -23.69
N ASN A 39 -7.25 42.57 -23.30
CA ASN A 39 -8.28 43.53 -23.73
C ASN A 39 -8.56 44.65 -22.70
N ILE A 40 -7.78 44.76 -21.62
CA ILE A 40 -8.00 45.73 -20.53
C ILE A 40 -8.06 47.18 -21.03
N LYS A 41 -7.20 47.56 -21.98
CA LYS A 41 -7.20 48.92 -22.55
C LYS A 41 -8.45 49.21 -23.39
N GLN A 42 -8.97 48.19 -24.07
CA GLN A 42 -10.16 48.30 -24.91
C GLN A 42 -11.42 48.37 -24.03
N LEU A 43 -11.47 47.59 -22.96
CA LEU A 43 -12.56 47.58 -21.97
C LEU A 43 -12.69 48.92 -21.21
N ILE A 44 -11.56 49.57 -20.87
CA ILE A 44 -11.53 50.88 -20.18
C ILE A 44 -12.01 52.02 -21.09
N CYS A 45 -11.80 51.92 -22.41
CA CYS A 45 -12.20 52.96 -23.36
C CYS A 45 -13.62 52.78 -23.93
N THR A 46 -14.37 51.75 -23.52
CA THR A 46 -15.74 51.50 -23.99
C THR A 46 -16.75 52.26 -23.14
N ASP A 47 -17.62 53.06 -23.77
CA ASP A 47 -18.78 53.66 -23.12
C ASP A 47 -19.84 52.59 -22.84
N TRP A 48 -20.04 52.27 -21.56
CA TRP A 48 -20.92 51.18 -21.09
C TRP A 48 -22.43 51.50 -21.19
N GLU A 49 -22.80 52.75 -21.50
CA GLU A 49 -24.22 53.17 -21.58
C GLU A 49 -24.94 52.70 -22.86
N HIS A 50 -24.21 52.32 -23.92
CA HIS A 50 -24.78 51.86 -25.21
C HIS A 50 -24.43 50.41 -25.57
N PHE A 51 -24.00 49.59 -24.60
CA PHE A 51 -23.55 48.24 -24.88
C PHE A 51 -24.72 47.26 -25.13
N SER A 52 -25.13 47.09 -26.40
CA SER A 52 -26.04 46.01 -26.81
C SER A 52 -25.26 44.79 -27.35
N LEU A 53 -25.33 43.67 -26.61
CA LEU A 53 -24.60 42.43 -26.92
C LEU A 53 -25.05 41.77 -28.25
N LEU A 54 -26.20 42.19 -28.78
CA LEU A 54 -26.89 41.58 -29.91
C LEU A 54 -26.75 42.37 -31.23
N GLU A 55 -26.51 43.69 -31.18
CA GLU A 55 -26.33 44.51 -32.40
C GLU A 55 -24.86 44.64 -32.82
N ASN A 56 -23.93 44.65 -31.85
CA ASN A 56 -22.49 44.58 -32.12
C ASN A 56 -22.02 43.12 -32.21
N GLY A 57 -22.64 42.36 -33.13
CA GLY A 57 -22.20 41.00 -33.44
C GLY A 57 -20.69 41.01 -33.65
N LEU A 58 -19.97 40.26 -32.80
CA LEU A 58 -18.53 40.00 -32.79
C LEU A 58 -17.85 40.38 -34.12
N THR A 59 -17.48 41.66 -34.29
CA THR A 59 -16.66 42.04 -35.43
C THR A 59 -15.29 41.43 -35.14
N LEU A 60 -15.00 40.32 -35.83
CA LEU A 60 -13.75 39.58 -35.74
C LEU A 60 -12.63 40.45 -36.33
N SER A 61 -12.20 41.46 -35.58
CA SER A 61 -10.99 42.20 -35.85
C SER A 61 -9.80 41.22 -35.84
N PRO A 62 -8.78 41.40 -36.71
CA PRO A 62 -7.56 40.60 -36.69
C PRO A 62 -6.92 40.54 -35.29
N TYR A 63 -7.08 41.61 -34.51
CA TYR A 63 -6.64 41.69 -33.11
C TYR A 63 -7.37 40.69 -32.20
N ASN A 64 -8.71 40.58 -32.32
CA ASN A 64 -9.51 39.63 -31.54
C ASN A 64 -9.15 38.18 -31.87
N PHE A 65 -8.80 37.89 -33.12
CA PHE A 65 -8.34 36.55 -33.52
C PHE A 65 -6.97 36.21 -32.91
N ILE A 66 -6.02 37.16 -32.92
CA ILE A 66 -4.69 36.98 -32.32
C ILE A 66 -4.79 36.80 -30.80
N THR A 67 -5.63 37.57 -30.10
CA THR A 67 -5.80 37.43 -28.65
C THR A 67 -6.40 36.08 -28.25
N ILE A 68 -7.37 35.56 -29.01
CA ILE A 68 -7.93 34.21 -28.80
C ILE A 68 -6.85 33.13 -29.04
N LEU A 69 -6.01 33.30 -30.07
CA LEU A 69 -4.94 32.35 -30.38
C LEU A 69 -3.88 32.32 -29.28
N ILE A 70 -3.46 33.49 -28.77
CA ILE A 70 -2.54 33.59 -27.64
C ILE A 70 -3.15 32.97 -26.38
N ALA A 71 -4.41 33.30 -26.06
CA ALA A 71 -5.09 32.74 -24.89
C ALA A 71 -5.20 31.21 -24.96
N THR A 72 -5.50 30.66 -26.14
CA THR A 72 -5.55 29.20 -26.36
C THR A 72 -4.17 28.57 -26.17
N GLY A 73 -3.11 29.19 -26.71
CA GLY A 73 -1.73 28.73 -26.55
C GLY A 73 -1.27 28.73 -25.09
N VAL A 74 -1.60 29.78 -24.32
CA VAL A 74 -1.31 29.86 -22.88
C VAL A 74 -2.07 28.79 -22.11
N CYS A 75 -3.35 28.56 -22.42
CA CYS A 75 -4.12 27.47 -21.80
C CYS A 75 -3.50 26.09 -22.06
N ALA A 76 -3.07 25.81 -23.29
CA ALA A 76 -2.40 24.57 -23.63
C ALA A 76 -1.06 24.41 -22.87
N LEU A 77 -0.27 25.49 -22.77
CA LEU A 77 0.97 25.50 -22.01
C LEU A 77 0.73 25.26 -20.52
N VAL A 78 -0.25 25.94 -19.91
CA VAL A 78 -0.61 25.75 -18.49
C VAL A 78 -1.11 24.34 -18.24
N ALA A 79 -1.94 23.77 -19.12
CA ALA A 79 -2.37 22.38 -19.03
C ALA A 79 -1.19 21.41 -19.06
N PHE A 80 -0.25 21.64 -20.00
CA PHE A 80 0.95 20.82 -20.14
C PHE A 80 1.87 20.92 -18.90
N LEU A 81 2.12 22.12 -18.41
CA LEU A 81 2.92 22.35 -17.21
C LEU A 81 2.25 21.73 -15.98
N TYR A 82 0.94 21.89 -15.83
CA TYR A 82 0.18 21.28 -14.73
C TYR A 82 0.27 19.75 -14.77
N TYR A 83 0.09 19.14 -15.96
CA TYR A 83 0.24 17.71 -16.11
C TYR A 83 1.66 17.22 -15.77
N ARG A 84 2.70 18.00 -16.14
CA ARG A 84 4.11 17.64 -15.94
C ARG A 84 4.61 17.85 -14.51
N PHE A 85 4.19 18.91 -13.84
CA PHE A 85 4.67 19.30 -12.50
C PHE A 85 3.72 18.90 -11.37
N CYS A 86 2.42 18.79 -11.62
CA CYS A 86 1.40 18.46 -10.62
C CYS A 86 0.76 17.08 -10.89
N TYR A 87 1.57 16.11 -11.32
CA TYR A 87 1.13 14.75 -11.65
C TYR A 87 0.33 14.09 -10.52
N ASP A 88 0.84 14.16 -9.28
CA ASP A 88 0.17 13.61 -8.10
C ASP A 88 -1.19 14.24 -7.86
N SER A 89 -1.29 15.56 -7.98
CA SER A 89 -2.56 16.28 -7.79
C SER A 89 -3.60 15.85 -8.83
N PHE A 90 -3.20 15.69 -10.09
CA PHE A 90 -4.07 15.18 -11.15
C PHE A 90 -4.50 13.72 -10.88
N LYS A 91 -3.58 12.87 -10.43
CA LYS A 91 -3.89 11.48 -10.05
C LYS A 91 -4.87 11.39 -8.89
N LYS A 92 -4.74 12.25 -7.86
CA LYS A 92 -5.71 12.34 -6.76
C LYS A 92 -7.12 12.61 -7.28
N LEU A 93 -7.28 13.51 -8.26
CA LEU A 93 -8.58 13.78 -8.89
C LEU A 93 -9.10 12.56 -9.65
N LEU A 94 -8.23 11.88 -10.39
CA LEU A 94 -8.58 10.68 -11.16
C LEU A 94 -9.01 9.52 -10.27
N HIS A 95 -8.30 9.26 -9.17
CA HIS A 95 -8.68 8.22 -8.20
C HIS A 95 -10.03 8.52 -7.55
N ARG A 96 -10.26 9.76 -7.10
CA ARG A 96 -11.56 10.18 -6.56
C ARG A 96 -12.69 10.00 -7.57
N GLN A 97 -12.46 10.35 -8.83
CA GLN A 97 -13.44 10.13 -9.90
C GLN A 97 -13.73 8.65 -10.13
N LYS A 98 -12.70 7.80 -10.19
CA LYS A 98 -12.86 6.34 -10.32
C LYS A 98 -13.67 5.74 -9.16
N LEU A 99 -13.36 6.13 -7.93
CA LEU A 99 -14.08 5.68 -6.74
C LEU A 99 -15.54 6.13 -6.76
N ALA A 100 -15.81 7.38 -7.14
CA ALA A 100 -17.19 7.88 -7.30
C ALA A 100 -17.95 7.09 -8.37
N ARG A 101 -17.32 6.81 -9.52
CA ARG A 101 -17.90 5.99 -10.59
C ARG A 101 -18.18 4.57 -10.14
N MET A 102 -17.25 3.94 -9.43
CA MET A 102 -17.43 2.60 -8.87
C MET A 102 -18.71 2.52 -8.02
N ILE A 103 -18.93 3.47 -7.11
CA ILE A 103 -20.12 3.48 -6.24
C ILE A 103 -21.40 3.66 -7.06
N LEU A 104 -21.39 4.55 -8.05
CA LEU A 104 -22.56 4.85 -8.89
C LEU A 104 -22.89 3.69 -9.84
N GLU A 105 -21.89 3.13 -10.51
CA GLU A 105 -22.06 2.02 -11.47
C GLU A 105 -22.52 0.74 -10.77
N ASN A 106 -22.03 0.47 -9.55
CA ASN A 106 -22.47 -0.66 -8.74
C ASN A 106 -23.78 -0.38 -7.95
N LYS A 107 -24.37 0.81 -8.07
CA LYS A 107 -25.59 1.24 -7.35
C LYS A 107 -25.50 1.08 -5.82
N TRP A 108 -24.35 1.41 -5.25
CA TRP A 108 -24.10 1.40 -3.80
C TRP A 108 -24.53 2.72 -3.15
N TYR A 109 -25.77 3.11 -3.41
CA TYR A 109 -26.39 4.33 -2.90
C TYR A 109 -27.90 4.14 -2.82
N GLU A 110 -28.57 4.92 -2.00
CA GLU A 110 -30.03 4.95 -1.92
C GLU A 110 -30.54 6.19 -2.64
N ALA A 111 -31.52 6.02 -3.51
CA ALA A 111 -32.13 7.11 -4.26
C ALA A 111 -33.65 6.98 -4.26
N ASP A 112 -34.30 8.13 -4.12
CA ASP A 112 -35.75 8.27 -4.26
C ASP A 112 -36.06 8.81 -5.65
N THR A 113 -37.14 8.31 -6.24
CA THR A 113 -37.67 8.86 -7.49
C THR A 113 -38.46 10.12 -7.19
N VAL A 114 -37.90 11.28 -7.55
CA VAL A 114 -38.61 12.54 -7.48
C VAL A 114 -39.16 12.85 -8.87
N GLN A 115 -40.46 13.10 -8.96
CA GLN A 115 -41.07 13.65 -10.16
C GLN A 115 -40.86 15.16 -10.14
N ASP A 116 -40.05 15.68 -11.08
CA ASP A 116 -39.98 17.11 -11.32
C ASP A 116 -41.31 17.54 -11.95
N SER A 117 -42.20 18.16 -11.17
CA SER A 117 -43.27 18.99 -11.73
C SER A 117 -42.63 20.27 -12.26
N GLY A 118 -42.17 20.24 -13.52
CA GLY A 118 -41.65 21.43 -14.17
C GLY A 118 -42.67 22.58 -14.15
N PHE A 119 -42.17 23.82 -14.04
CA PHE A 119 -42.96 25.06 -14.10
C PHE A 119 -43.81 25.19 -15.39
N PHE A 120 -43.51 24.39 -16.42
CA PHE A 120 -44.27 24.27 -17.66
C PHE A 120 -45.02 22.94 -17.70
N THR A 121 -46.35 23.00 -17.75
CA THR A 121 -47.27 21.85 -17.67
C THR A 121 -47.27 20.93 -18.91
N ASP A 122 -46.57 21.28 -19.99
CA ASP A 122 -46.62 20.57 -21.28
C ASP A 122 -45.43 19.62 -21.55
N LEU A 123 -44.47 19.51 -20.64
CA LEU A 123 -43.36 18.55 -20.78
C LEU A 123 -43.62 17.31 -19.92
N GLN A 124 -43.60 16.13 -20.56
CA GLN A 124 -43.66 14.83 -19.85
C GLN A 124 -42.72 14.87 -18.64
N SER A 125 -43.28 14.66 -17.44
CA SER A 125 -42.54 14.68 -16.18
C SER A 125 -41.41 13.65 -16.25
N ARG A 126 -40.16 14.13 -16.39
CA ARG A 126 -39.00 13.25 -16.30
C ARG A 126 -38.82 12.87 -14.84
N SER A 127 -38.97 11.58 -14.53
CA SER A 127 -38.55 11.05 -13.24
C SER A 127 -37.05 11.22 -13.11
N ARG A 128 -36.59 11.92 -12.07
CA ARG A 128 -35.17 12.03 -11.75
C ARG A 128 -34.93 11.28 -10.45
N GLU A 129 -33.96 10.38 -10.47
CA GLU A 129 -33.47 9.75 -9.25
C GLU A 129 -32.67 10.77 -8.45
N LYS A 130 -33.16 11.10 -7.25
CA LYS A 130 -32.44 11.94 -6.30
C LYS A 130 -31.77 11.04 -5.28
N ILE A 131 -30.44 11.05 -5.24
CA ILE A 131 -29.67 10.29 -4.26
C ILE A 131 -29.93 10.86 -2.87
N VAL A 132 -30.50 10.03 -1.98
CA VAL A 132 -30.81 10.36 -0.58
C VAL A 132 -29.61 10.03 0.30
N TRP A 133 -29.01 8.86 0.08
CA TRP A 133 -27.86 8.40 0.84
C TRP A 133 -26.72 7.98 -0.10
N PHE A 134 -25.52 8.47 0.23
CA PHE A 134 -24.27 8.11 -0.45
C PHE A 134 -23.23 7.76 0.60
N PRO A 135 -22.49 6.65 0.44
CA PRO A 135 -21.55 6.17 1.44
C PRO A 135 -20.48 7.21 1.73
N LYS A 136 -20.15 7.40 3.01
CA LYS A 136 -19.09 8.33 3.42
C LYS A 136 -17.73 7.66 3.22
N ILE A 137 -17.18 7.82 2.03
CA ILE A 137 -15.83 7.38 1.70
C ILE A 137 -14.91 8.61 1.64
N TYR A 138 -13.73 8.47 2.22
CA TYR A 138 -12.70 9.49 2.19
C TYR A 138 -11.43 8.96 1.54
N TYR A 139 -10.76 9.83 0.79
CA TYR A 139 -9.54 9.55 0.06
C TYR A 139 -8.42 10.50 0.47
N GLN A 140 -7.25 9.95 0.73
CA GLN A 140 -6.03 10.69 1.04
C GLN A 140 -4.83 9.99 0.42
N MET A 141 -3.87 10.77 -0.07
CA MET A 141 -2.64 10.25 -0.67
C MET A 141 -1.46 11.00 -0.07
N GLU A 142 -0.61 10.26 0.62
CA GLU A 142 0.57 10.76 1.35
C GLU A 142 1.75 9.84 1.13
N LYS A 143 2.91 10.40 0.73
CA LYS A 143 4.18 9.67 0.60
C LYS A 143 4.07 8.33 -0.19
N GLY A 144 3.27 8.30 -1.25
CA GLY A 144 3.07 7.11 -2.07
C GLY A 144 2.11 6.06 -1.48
N LEU A 145 1.49 6.33 -0.33
CA LEU A 145 0.42 5.52 0.25
C LEU A 145 -0.94 6.17 -0.03
N LEU A 146 -1.92 5.35 -0.36
CA LEU A 146 -3.33 5.72 -0.49
C LEU A 146 -4.06 5.25 0.75
N HIS A 147 -4.71 6.19 1.44
CA HIS A 147 -5.59 5.91 2.55
C HIS A 147 -7.03 6.10 2.08
N ILE A 148 -7.78 5.00 2.05
CA ILE A 148 -9.20 4.99 1.70
C ILE A 148 -9.99 4.58 2.93
N ARG A 149 -10.80 5.50 3.45
CA ARG A 149 -11.60 5.27 4.65
C ARG A 149 -13.07 5.17 4.30
N CYS A 150 -13.71 4.08 4.67
CA CYS A 150 -15.14 3.87 4.46
C CYS A 150 -15.85 3.86 5.81
N GLU A 151 -16.95 4.61 5.93
CA GLU A 151 -17.80 4.56 7.12
C GLU A 151 -18.49 3.18 7.22
N ILE A 152 -18.40 2.57 8.40
CA ILE A 152 -19.12 1.34 8.71
C ILE A 152 -20.55 1.74 9.03
N THR A 153 -21.43 1.49 8.07
CA THR A 153 -22.87 1.66 8.25
C THR A 153 -23.52 0.29 8.37
N LEU A 154 -24.35 0.06 9.40
CA LEU A 154 -25.18 -1.14 9.60
C LEU A 154 -26.33 -1.26 8.56
N GLY A 155 -26.07 -0.81 7.33
CA GLY A 155 -27.04 -0.72 6.25
C GLY A 155 -26.83 -1.80 5.19
N LYS A 156 -27.66 -1.74 4.14
CA LYS A 156 -27.73 -2.74 3.06
C LYS A 156 -26.41 -3.01 2.34
N TYR A 157 -25.52 -2.01 2.28
CA TYR A 157 -24.29 -2.06 1.49
C TYR A 157 -23.01 -2.30 2.34
N GLN A 158 -23.16 -2.69 3.61
CA GLN A 158 -22.02 -2.83 4.53
C GLN A 158 -21.01 -3.86 4.03
N ASP A 159 -21.46 -5.06 3.70
CA ASP A 159 -20.56 -6.17 3.36
C ASP A 159 -19.71 -5.87 2.11
N GLN A 160 -20.28 -5.14 1.16
CA GLN A 160 -19.57 -4.70 -0.04
C GLN A 160 -18.53 -3.62 0.28
N LEU A 161 -18.83 -2.71 1.22
CA LEU A 161 -17.89 -1.66 1.64
C LEU A 161 -16.80 -2.17 2.58
N LEU A 162 -17.05 -3.30 3.27
CA LEU A 162 -16.07 -4.01 4.10
C LEU A 162 -15.13 -4.92 3.29
N ARG A 163 -15.48 -5.21 2.03
CA ARG A 163 -14.73 -6.07 1.11
C ARG A 163 -14.37 -5.35 -0.19
N LEU A 164 -13.60 -4.27 -0.07
CA LEU A 164 -13.17 -3.44 -1.20
C LEU A 164 -11.77 -3.78 -1.72
N GLU A 165 -11.06 -4.73 -1.10
CA GLU A 165 -9.65 -5.05 -1.37
C GLU A 165 -9.41 -5.26 -2.87
N ASP A 166 -10.03 -6.29 -3.44
CA ASP A 166 -9.84 -6.68 -4.84
C ASP A 166 -10.20 -5.56 -5.83
N LYS A 167 -11.26 -4.79 -5.52
CA LYS A 167 -11.72 -3.69 -6.38
C LYS A 167 -10.79 -2.49 -6.33
N LEU A 168 -10.21 -2.19 -5.17
CA LEU A 168 -9.27 -1.10 -5.01
C LEU A 168 -7.94 -1.46 -5.67
N GLU A 169 -7.43 -2.67 -5.44
CA GLU A 169 -6.17 -3.14 -6.03
C GLU A 169 -6.24 -3.15 -7.57
N SER A 170 -7.27 -3.79 -8.14
CA SER A 170 -7.46 -3.85 -9.59
C SER A 170 -7.84 -2.50 -10.22
N GLY A 171 -8.67 -1.70 -9.55
CA GLY A 171 -9.23 -0.46 -10.10
C GLY A 171 -8.25 0.73 -10.06
N LEU A 172 -7.43 0.80 -9.01
CA LEU A 172 -6.44 1.87 -8.80
C LEU A 172 -5.02 1.44 -9.15
N TYR A 173 -4.78 0.15 -9.40
CA TYR A 173 -3.47 -0.43 -9.68
C TYR A 173 -2.49 -0.16 -8.53
N CYS A 174 -2.84 -0.69 -7.37
CA CYS A 174 -2.11 -0.58 -6.11
C CYS A 174 -2.19 -1.91 -5.35
N GLU A 175 -1.36 -2.09 -4.33
CA GLU A 175 -1.37 -3.30 -3.49
C GLU A 175 -1.85 -2.93 -2.08
N LEU A 176 -2.73 -3.73 -1.49
CA LEU A 176 -3.17 -3.53 -0.12
C LEU A 176 -2.04 -3.89 0.83
N THR A 177 -1.69 -2.95 1.72
CA THR A 177 -0.67 -3.16 2.75
C THR A 177 -1.28 -3.41 4.12
N ASP A 178 -2.37 -2.70 4.44
CA ASP A 178 -2.99 -2.79 5.74
C ASP A 178 -4.50 -2.53 5.65
N LYS A 179 -5.25 -3.20 6.52
CA LYS A 179 -6.70 -3.06 6.68
C LYS A 179 -7.02 -2.93 8.16
N THR A 180 -7.30 -1.70 8.60
CA THR A 180 -7.54 -1.39 10.01
C THR A 180 -9.00 -1.01 10.25
N LEU A 181 -9.57 -1.56 11.32
CA LEU A 181 -10.91 -1.26 11.79
C LEU A 181 -10.83 -0.24 12.93
N HIS A 182 -11.39 0.94 12.69
CA HIS A 182 -11.55 2.01 13.66
C HIS A 182 -13.01 2.11 14.11
N ASP A 183 -13.28 2.87 15.18
CA ASP A 183 -14.64 3.10 15.67
C ASP A 183 -15.51 3.80 14.59
N GLY A 184 -16.37 3.01 13.93
CA GLY A 184 -17.26 3.45 12.85
C GLY A 184 -16.62 3.62 11.47
N TYR A 185 -15.35 3.26 11.27
CA TYR A 185 -14.66 3.38 9.98
C TYR A 185 -13.73 2.20 9.72
N ILE A 186 -13.63 1.79 8.46
CA ILE A 186 -12.58 0.89 7.98
C ILE A 186 -11.60 1.67 7.13
N GLU A 187 -10.30 1.50 7.38
CA GLU A 187 -9.22 2.13 6.64
C GLU A 187 -8.44 1.09 5.85
N TYR A 188 -8.37 1.31 4.53
CA TYR A 188 -7.53 0.57 3.61
C TYR A 188 -6.30 1.42 3.31
N THR A 189 -5.11 0.90 3.63
CA THR A 189 -3.83 1.52 3.26
C THR A 189 -3.26 0.75 2.08
N LEU A 190 -3.14 1.41 0.93
CA LEU A 190 -2.67 0.82 -0.31
C LEU A 190 -1.37 1.46 -0.78
N LEU A 191 -0.42 0.63 -1.19
CA LEU A 191 0.84 1.02 -1.78
C LEU A 191 0.63 1.44 -3.24
N TYR A 192 0.85 2.73 -3.52
CA TYR A 192 0.73 3.28 -4.87
C TYR A 192 2.09 3.56 -5.49
N ASP A 193 2.16 3.39 -6.81
CA ASP A 193 3.37 3.59 -7.60
C ASP A 193 4.59 2.84 -7.03
N MET A 194 4.50 1.51 -7.07
CA MET A 194 5.55 0.62 -6.59
C MET A 194 6.90 0.87 -7.27
N ILE A 195 6.90 1.35 -8.52
CA ILE A 195 8.12 1.55 -9.30
C ILE A 195 8.86 2.80 -8.81
N ALA A 196 8.16 3.94 -8.67
CA ALA A 196 8.79 5.17 -8.19
C ALA A 196 9.28 5.08 -6.73
N ASN A 197 8.65 4.21 -5.94
CA ASN A 197 8.97 3.99 -4.54
C ASN A 197 10.05 2.93 -4.28
N ARG A 198 10.57 2.28 -5.32
CA ARG A 198 11.73 1.38 -5.17
C ARG A 198 12.94 2.14 -4.67
N ILE A 199 13.71 1.44 -3.84
CA ILE A 199 15.03 1.84 -3.37
C ILE A 199 16.05 0.85 -3.93
N THR A 200 17.30 1.26 -4.03
CA THR A 200 18.39 0.33 -4.38
C THR A 200 18.77 -0.53 -3.19
N ILE A 201 19.49 -1.63 -3.41
CA ILE A 201 19.95 -2.51 -2.31
C ILE A 201 20.75 -1.71 -1.28
N ASP A 202 21.65 -0.83 -1.72
CA ASP A 202 22.48 0.00 -0.82
C ASP A 202 21.67 0.97 0.07
N GLU A 203 20.42 1.24 -0.30
CA GLU A 203 19.49 2.09 0.46
C GLU A 203 18.63 1.28 1.46
N VAL A 204 18.61 -0.06 1.35
CA VAL A 204 17.94 -0.96 2.29
C VAL A 204 18.77 -0.99 3.57
N ARG A 205 18.19 -0.51 4.67
CA ARG A 205 18.86 -0.45 5.97
C ARG A 205 18.00 -1.02 7.07
N ALA A 206 18.62 -1.77 7.96
CA ALA A 206 18.03 -2.22 9.20
C ALA A 206 18.47 -1.30 10.36
N GLU A 207 17.52 -0.63 11.00
CA GLU A 207 17.76 0.30 12.10
C GLU A 207 16.63 0.15 13.13
N ASN A 208 16.98 0.06 14.43
CA ASN A 208 16.03 0.08 15.56
C ASN A 208 14.83 -0.89 15.40
N GLY A 209 15.08 -2.15 15.07
CA GLY A 209 13.99 -3.13 14.98
C GLY A 209 13.18 -3.07 13.68
N CYS A 210 13.63 -2.26 12.71
CA CYS A 210 12.93 -2.00 11.46
C CYS A 210 13.86 -2.19 10.27
N LEU A 211 13.37 -2.76 9.17
CA LEU A 211 14.10 -2.94 7.92
C LEU A 211 13.34 -2.23 6.79
N ARG A 212 13.97 -1.21 6.21
CA ARG A 212 13.35 -0.42 5.15
C ARG A 212 13.47 -1.12 3.80
N LEU A 213 12.35 -1.53 3.22
CA LEU A 213 12.29 -2.27 1.95
C LEU A 213 12.00 -1.38 0.75
N MET A 214 11.23 -0.31 0.96
CA MET A 214 10.92 0.71 -0.04
C MET A 214 10.87 2.09 0.62
N LYS A 215 10.65 3.15 -0.16
CA LYS A 215 10.55 4.50 0.41
C LYS A 215 9.47 4.62 1.48
N ASN A 216 8.40 3.85 1.34
CA ASN A 216 7.18 3.86 2.14
C ASN A 216 6.77 2.47 2.66
N LEU A 217 7.64 1.46 2.54
CA LEU A 217 7.42 0.13 3.09
C LEU A 217 8.57 -0.22 4.02
N VAL A 218 8.24 -0.49 5.28
CA VAL A 218 9.18 -0.86 6.33
C VAL A 218 8.66 -2.12 6.99
N TRP A 219 9.54 -3.11 7.14
CA TRP A 219 9.25 -4.27 7.97
C TRP A 219 9.74 -4.02 9.39
N GLU A 220 8.80 -3.77 10.31
CA GLU A 220 9.08 -3.59 11.74
C GLU A 220 9.18 -4.95 12.43
N TYR A 221 10.31 -5.65 12.28
CA TYR A 221 10.47 -7.03 12.77
C TYR A 221 10.34 -7.18 14.30
N ASP A 222 10.52 -6.11 15.07
CA ASP A 222 10.25 -6.09 16.52
C ASP A 222 8.76 -6.13 16.88
N ALA A 223 7.91 -5.57 16.01
CA ALA A 223 6.47 -5.50 16.19
C ALA A 223 5.75 -6.64 15.45
N LEU A 224 6.16 -6.90 14.22
CA LEU A 224 5.64 -7.90 13.29
C LEU A 224 6.72 -8.97 13.07
N PRO A 225 6.91 -9.88 14.04
CA PRO A 225 7.97 -10.87 13.98
C PRO A 225 7.71 -11.87 12.85
N HIS A 226 8.80 -12.44 12.38
CA HIS A 226 8.85 -13.52 11.40
C HIS A 226 8.37 -13.13 9.99
N ALA A 227 9.10 -13.61 9.00
CA ALA A 227 8.83 -13.35 7.59
C ALA A 227 8.53 -14.63 6.83
N LEU A 228 7.44 -14.63 6.06
CA LEU A 228 7.10 -15.68 5.10
C LEU A 228 7.20 -15.11 3.68
N ILE A 229 8.15 -15.62 2.90
CA ILE A 229 8.42 -15.18 1.53
C ILE A 229 8.00 -16.32 0.60
N ALA A 230 7.00 -16.09 -0.24
CA ALA A 230 6.59 -17.06 -1.25
C ALA A 230 6.80 -16.52 -2.66
N GLY A 231 7.13 -17.40 -3.60
CA GLY A 231 7.31 -17.01 -5.00
C GLY A 231 7.75 -18.15 -5.90
N GLY A 232 7.43 -18.08 -7.19
CA GLY A 232 7.89 -19.09 -8.16
C GLY A 232 9.41 -19.10 -8.35
N THR A 233 9.93 -20.11 -9.05
CA THR A 233 11.31 -20.11 -9.55
C THR A 233 11.53 -18.92 -10.48
N GLY A 234 12.67 -18.23 -10.34
CA GLY A 234 12.93 -16.98 -11.08
C GLY A 234 12.10 -15.78 -10.60
N GLY A 235 11.32 -15.91 -9.53
CA GLY A 235 10.53 -14.80 -8.96
C GLY A 235 11.35 -13.77 -8.18
N GLY A 236 12.65 -13.99 -7.99
CA GLY A 236 13.54 -13.09 -7.25
C GLY A 236 13.66 -13.38 -5.75
N LYS A 237 13.20 -14.54 -5.26
CA LYS A 237 13.29 -14.94 -3.83
C LYS A 237 14.72 -14.84 -3.28
N THR A 238 15.67 -15.50 -3.94
CA THR A 238 17.07 -15.51 -3.53
C THR A 238 17.66 -14.11 -3.47
N TYR A 239 17.39 -13.28 -4.49
CA TYR A 239 17.85 -11.89 -4.51
C TYR A 239 17.24 -11.05 -3.38
N PHE A 240 15.96 -11.27 -3.07
CA PHE A 240 15.30 -10.63 -1.94
C PHE A 240 15.91 -11.07 -0.60
N LEU A 241 16.16 -12.37 -0.41
CA LEU A 241 16.85 -12.87 0.80
C LEU A 241 18.26 -12.29 0.95
N LEU A 242 19.05 -12.26 -0.13
CA LEU A 242 20.38 -11.64 -0.13
C LEU A 242 20.32 -10.17 0.26
N THR A 243 19.30 -9.44 -0.21
CA THR A 243 19.06 -8.04 0.16
C THR A 243 18.76 -7.90 1.66
N LEU A 244 17.93 -8.80 2.23
CA LEU A 244 17.66 -8.80 3.67
C LEU A 244 18.91 -9.11 4.49
N ILE A 245 19.68 -10.12 4.06
CA ILE A 245 20.92 -10.54 4.73
C ILE A 245 21.93 -9.40 4.73
N GLU A 246 22.16 -8.77 3.58
CA GLU A 246 23.07 -7.63 3.44
C GLU A 246 22.70 -6.49 4.39
N ALA A 247 21.41 -6.10 4.42
CA ALA A 247 20.94 -5.03 5.29
C ALA A 247 21.09 -5.38 6.78
N LEU A 248 20.88 -6.64 7.16
CA LEU A 248 21.02 -7.12 8.54
C LEU A 248 22.50 -7.24 8.96
N LEU A 249 23.42 -7.54 8.04
CA LEU A 249 24.86 -7.61 8.31
C LEU A 249 25.47 -6.24 8.69
N HIS A 250 24.83 -5.13 8.31
CA HIS A 250 25.20 -3.79 8.77
C HIS A 250 24.80 -3.49 10.22
N THR A 251 24.17 -4.44 10.91
CA THR A 251 23.75 -4.34 12.31
C THR A 251 24.51 -5.32 13.20
N ASN A 252 24.17 -5.39 14.49
CA ASN A 252 24.68 -6.41 15.40
C ASN A 252 23.91 -7.74 15.31
N ALA A 253 23.07 -7.94 14.28
CA ALA A 253 22.29 -9.15 14.10
C ALA A 253 23.16 -10.40 13.92
N VAL A 254 22.75 -11.51 14.52
CA VAL A 254 23.35 -12.82 14.32
C VAL A 254 22.49 -13.61 13.34
N LEU A 255 23.08 -14.00 12.21
CA LEU A 255 22.38 -14.69 11.14
C LEU A 255 22.75 -16.18 11.13
N TYR A 256 21.75 -17.02 10.89
CA TYR A 256 21.87 -18.46 10.64
C TYR A 256 21.14 -18.76 9.33
N ILE A 257 21.83 -19.32 8.34
CA ILE A 257 21.31 -19.52 6.99
C ILE A 257 21.29 -21.00 6.68
N LEU A 258 20.13 -21.49 6.24
CA LEU A 258 19.90 -22.88 5.85
C LEU A 258 19.53 -22.93 4.36
N ASP A 259 20.42 -23.51 3.56
CA ASP A 259 20.24 -23.69 2.12
C ASP A 259 20.24 -25.19 1.77
N PRO A 260 19.08 -25.86 1.77
CA PRO A 260 18.99 -27.29 1.47
C PRO A 260 19.32 -27.63 0.01
N LYS A 261 19.41 -26.64 -0.89
CA LYS A 261 19.74 -26.84 -2.30
C LYS A 261 21.23 -26.70 -2.59
N ASN A 262 22.02 -26.26 -1.62
CA ASN A 262 23.45 -25.95 -1.79
C ASN A 262 23.68 -25.05 -3.02
N SER A 263 23.01 -23.91 -3.04
CA SER A 263 22.93 -22.96 -4.16
C SER A 263 23.59 -21.61 -3.79
N ASP A 264 23.04 -20.50 -4.28
CA ASP A 264 23.63 -19.16 -4.14
C ASP A 264 23.83 -18.72 -2.67
N LEU A 265 22.96 -19.18 -1.75
CA LEU A 265 23.06 -18.83 -0.32
C LEU A 265 24.10 -19.66 0.42
N ALA A 266 24.39 -20.90 -0.01
CA ALA A 266 25.42 -21.74 0.56
C ALA A 266 26.83 -21.14 0.36
N ASP A 267 27.06 -20.44 -0.76
CA ASP A 267 28.34 -19.76 -1.06
C ASP A 267 28.70 -18.68 -0.02
N LEU A 268 27.70 -18.12 0.69
CA LEU A 268 27.95 -17.21 1.80
C LEU A 268 28.74 -17.86 2.94
N GLY A 269 28.76 -19.18 3.04
CA GLY A 269 29.57 -19.92 4.02
C GLY A 269 31.08 -19.67 3.89
N THR A 270 31.54 -19.16 2.75
CA THR A 270 32.94 -18.75 2.56
C THR A 270 33.32 -17.50 3.36
N VAL A 271 32.33 -16.65 3.67
CA VAL A 271 32.51 -15.34 4.32
C VAL A 271 31.74 -15.23 5.64
N MET A 272 30.82 -16.14 5.91
CA MET A 272 29.97 -16.18 7.11
C MET A 272 30.04 -17.56 7.78
N PRO A 273 30.13 -17.63 9.13
CA PRO A 273 30.34 -18.90 9.83
C PRO A 273 29.09 -19.79 9.95
N ASN A 274 27.88 -19.22 9.93
CA ASN A 274 26.63 -19.91 10.27
C ASN A 274 25.78 -20.21 9.02
N VAL A 275 26.38 -20.82 8.00
CA VAL A 275 25.70 -21.20 6.76
C VAL A 275 25.78 -22.71 6.60
N TYR A 276 24.61 -23.36 6.54
CA TYR A 276 24.50 -24.81 6.56
C TYR A 276 23.68 -25.32 5.37
N HIS A 277 24.11 -26.42 4.78
CA HIS A 277 23.48 -27.03 3.61
C HIS A 277 23.27 -28.54 3.76
N THR A 278 24.01 -29.21 4.65
CA THR A 278 23.83 -30.64 4.91
C THR A 278 22.67 -30.88 5.88
N LYS A 279 22.01 -32.04 5.75
CA LYS A 279 20.83 -32.38 6.55
C LYS A 279 21.14 -32.30 8.04
N GLU A 280 22.20 -32.97 8.49
CA GLU A 280 22.58 -33.09 9.90
C GLU A 280 22.92 -31.72 10.50
N GLU A 281 23.74 -30.91 9.80
CA GLU A 281 24.11 -29.57 10.27
C GLU A 281 22.89 -28.64 10.38
N MET A 282 21.95 -28.72 9.43
CA MET A 282 20.73 -27.92 9.48
C MET A 282 19.84 -28.31 10.68
N ILE A 283 19.73 -29.61 10.98
CA ILE A 283 19.01 -30.10 12.18
C ILE A 283 19.66 -29.54 13.45
N ASP A 284 20.98 -29.66 13.56
CA ASP A 284 21.74 -29.20 14.72
C ASP A 284 21.65 -27.67 14.87
N CYS A 285 21.68 -26.93 13.77
CA CYS A 285 21.48 -25.48 13.78
C CYS A 285 20.09 -25.10 14.33
N VAL A 286 19.02 -25.77 13.92
CA VAL A 286 17.67 -25.48 14.43
C VAL A 286 17.57 -25.80 15.92
N ASN A 287 18.13 -26.92 16.37
CA ASN A 287 18.18 -27.30 17.78
C ASN A 287 18.93 -26.25 18.61
N ALA A 288 20.14 -25.88 18.18
CA ALA A 288 20.97 -24.88 18.85
C ALA A 288 20.30 -23.49 18.87
N PHE A 289 19.62 -23.10 17.80
CA PHE A 289 18.87 -21.86 17.74
C PHE A 289 17.72 -21.84 18.75
N TYR A 290 16.97 -22.94 18.88
CA TYR A 290 15.93 -23.08 19.89
C TYR A 290 16.49 -23.05 21.32
N GLU A 291 17.56 -23.80 21.59
CA GLU A 291 18.21 -23.82 22.91
C GLU A 291 18.74 -22.45 23.30
N GLY A 292 19.40 -21.75 22.37
CA GLY A 292 19.86 -20.38 22.57
C GLY A 292 18.73 -19.42 22.91
N MET A 293 17.56 -19.56 22.26
CA MET A 293 16.37 -18.77 22.60
C MET A 293 15.90 -19.02 24.03
N VAL A 294 15.84 -20.30 24.45
CA VAL A 294 15.41 -20.67 25.81
C VAL A 294 16.39 -20.13 26.84
N GLN A 295 17.69 -20.34 26.63
CA GLN A 295 18.75 -19.85 27.51
C GLN A 295 18.68 -18.32 27.63
N ARG A 296 18.58 -17.61 26.50
CA ARG A 296 18.45 -16.15 26.52
C ARG A 296 17.22 -15.68 27.28
N SER A 297 16.08 -16.35 27.12
CA SER A 297 14.86 -16.00 27.86
C SER A 297 15.04 -16.12 29.37
N GLU A 298 15.79 -17.13 29.84
CA GLU A 298 16.14 -17.28 31.26
C GLU A 298 17.13 -16.21 31.73
N GLU A 299 18.16 -15.92 30.94
CA GLU A 299 19.16 -14.89 31.23
C GLU A 299 18.54 -13.49 31.28
N MET A 300 17.62 -13.19 30.36
CA MET A 300 16.87 -11.93 30.34
C MET A 300 16.12 -11.70 31.65
N LYS A 301 15.48 -12.74 32.22
CA LYS A 301 14.77 -12.62 33.51
C LYS A 301 15.71 -12.37 34.69
N ARG A 302 16.98 -12.77 34.57
CA ARG A 302 18.02 -12.53 35.58
C ARG A 302 18.78 -11.22 35.36
N HIS A 303 18.55 -10.54 34.23
CA HIS A 303 19.25 -9.30 33.90
C HIS A 303 18.87 -8.19 34.90
N PRO A 304 19.84 -7.42 35.42
CA PRO A 304 19.57 -6.40 36.44
C PRO A 304 18.60 -5.30 35.98
N ASN A 305 18.60 -5.01 34.68
CA ASN A 305 17.69 -4.03 34.06
C ASN A 305 16.40 -4.67 33.50
N TYR A 306 16.10 -5.93 33.84
CA TYR A 306 14.89 -6.59 33.36
C TYR A 306 13.64 -5.84 33.81
N LYS A 307 12.74 -5.60 32.86
CA LYS A 307 11.43 -5.02 33.11
C LYS A 307 10.38 -5.83 32.36
N THR A 308 9.33 -6.23 33.08
CA THR A 308 8.24 -7.01 32.50
C THR A 308 7.59 -6.24 31.35
N GLY A 309 7.43 -6.92 30.21
CA GLY A 309 6.84 -6.35 29.00
C GLY A 309 7.85 -5.77 28.00
N GLU A 310 9.10 -5.55 28.40
CA GLU A 310 10.16 -5.14 27.48
C GLU A 310 10.77 -6.34 26.74
N ASN A 311 11.42 -6.09 25.59
CA ASN A 311 12.00 -7.11 24.72
C ASN A 311 13.55 -7.09 24.75
N TYR A 312 14.15 -7.97 23.95
CA TYR A 312 15.60 -8.07 23.77
C TYR A 312 16.28 -6.73 23.41
N ALA A 313 15.63 -5.90 22.60
CA ALA A 313 16.17 -4.61 22.15
C ALA A 313 16.31 -3.61 23.31
N TYR A 314 15.38 -3.61 24.26
CA TYR A 314 15.48 -2.80 25.48
C TYR A 314 16.72 -3.15 26.32
N LEU A 315 17.11 -4.43 26.32
CA LEU A 315 18.31 -4.91 27.02
C LEU A 315 19.60 -4.77 26.17
N GLY A 316 19.51 -4.20 24.96
CA GLY A 316 20.64 -4.05 24.04
C GLY A 316 21.18 -5.38 23.51
N LEU A 317 20.38 -6.45 23.55
CA LEU A 317 20.77 -7.76 23.03
C LEU A 317 20.66 -7.78 21.49
N PRO A 318 21.52 -8.52 20.79
CA PRO A 318 21.45 -8.62 19.34
C PRO A 318 20.27 -9.49 18.88
N PRO A 319 19.56 -9.11 17.80
CA PRO A 319 18.56 -9.98 17.19
C PRO A 319 19.24 -11.18 16.50
N CYS A 320 18.62 -12.34 16.59
CA CYS A 320 19.06 -13.58 15.95
C CYS A 320 18.05 -13.97 14.86
N PHE A 321 18.51 -14.16 13.63
CA PHE A 321 17.66 -14.57 12.50
C PHE A 321 18.03 -15.97 12.03
N LEU A 322 17.03 -16.84 11.90
CA LEU A 322 17.15 -18.14 11.25
C LEU A 322 16.44 -18.07 9.90
N ILE A 323 17.21 -18.20 8.83
CA ILE A 323 16.81 -17.96 7.44
C ILE A 323 16.81 -19.29 6.69
N PHE A 324 15.68 -19.63 6.08
CA PHE A 324 15.55 -20.79 5.20
C PHE A 324 15.39 -20.33 3.75
N ASP A 325 16.28 -20.74 2.84
CA ASP A 325 16.12 -20.46 1.40
C ASP A 325 14.91 -21.20 0.80
N GLU A 326 14.74 -22.47 1.18
CA GLU A 326 13.61 -23.28 0.77
C GLU A 326 13.15 -24.15 1.92
N TYR A 327 12.25 -23.59 2.73
CA TYR A 327 11.69 -24.22 3.92
C TYR A 327 11.08 -25.60 3.64
N VAL A 328 10.37 -25.73 2.51
CA VAL A 328 9.74 -27.01 2.13
C VAL A 328 10.78 -28.07 1.78
N ALA A 329 11.79 -27.72 0.99
CA ALA A 329 12.86 -28.65 0.60
C ALA A 329 13.64 -29.16 1.82
N PHE A 330 13.89 -28.29 2.80
CA PHE A 330 14.48 -28.70 4.07
C PHE A 330 13.65 -29.82 4.73
N PHE A 331 12.34 -29.65 4.85
CA PHE A 331 11.47 -30.66 5.45
C PHE A 331 11.33 -31.95 4.63
N GLU A 332 11.43 -31.87 3.31
CA GLU A 332 11.41 -33.05 2.44
C GLU A 332 12.66 -33.93 2.59
N MET A 333 13.78 -33.37 3.05
CA MET A 333 15.00 -34.12 3.37
C MET A 333 14.92 -34.85 4.72
N LEU A 334 13.94 -34.53 5.56
CA LEU A 334 13.83 -35.06 6.93
C LEU A 334 12.99 -36.34 6.99
N GLY A 335 13.36 -37.23 7.92
CA GLY A 335 12.50 -38.34 8.32
C GLY A 335 11.29 -37.84 9.13
N THR A 336 10.21 -38.63 9.18
CA THR A 336 8.97 -38.25 9.86
C THR A 336 9.17 -37.85 11.33
N LYS A 337 10.02 -38.59 12.08
CA LYS A 337 10.30 -38.29 13.48
C LYS A 337 11.05 -36.96 13.65
N GLU A 338 12.04 -36.71 12.80
CA GLU A 338 12.84 -35.48 12.80
C GLU A 338 11.95 -34.28 12.45
N SER A 339 11.16 -34.39 11.39
CA SER A 339 10.22 -33.35 10.96
C SER A 339 9.25 -32.95 12.07
N VAL A 340 8.63 -33.92 12.76
CA VAL A 340 7.71 -33.63 13.88
C VAL A 340 8.42 -32.93 15.03
N SER A 341 9.65 -33.37 15.37
CA SER A 341 10.45 -32.77 16.43
C SER A 341 10.80 -31.31 16.11
N LEU A 342 11.33 -31.04 14.91
CA LEU A 342 11.72 -29.69 14.51
C LEU A 342 10.53 -28.75 14.33
N LEU A 343 9.42 -29.22 13.77
CA LEU A 343 8.20 -28.42 13.69
C LEU A 343 7.73 -27.96 15.07
N SER A 344 7.84 -28.83 16.09
CA SER A 344 7.52 -28.48 17.48
C SER A 344 8.44 -27.38 18.03
N GLN A 345 9.74 -27.43 17.72
CA GLN A 345 10.70 -26.38 18.12
C GLN A 345 10.46 -25.07 17.39
N LEU A 346 10.32 -25.10 16.06
CA LEU A 346 10.03 -23.92 15.24
C LEU A 346 8.73 -23.25 15.69
N LYS A 347 7.70 -24.02 16.04
CA LYS A 347 6.46 -23.49 16.63
C LYS A 347 6.72 -22.70 17.91
N LYS A 348 7.56 -23.21 18.81
CA LYS A 348 7.92 -22.49 20.04
C LYS A 348 8.74 -21.23 19.74
N ILE A 349 9.65 -21.29 18.76
CA ILE A 349 10.41 -20.12 18.31
C ILE A 349 9.46 -19.05 17.79
N VAL A 350 8.51 -19.42 16.94
CA VAL A 350 7.55 -18.50 16.35
C VAL A 350 6.65 -17.87 17.42
N MET A 351 6.27 -18.62 18.46
CA MET A 351 5.40 -18.13 19.53
C MET A 351 6.12 -17.26 20.57
N LEU A 352 7.39 -17.54 20.87
CA LEU A 352 8.13 -16.93 22.00
C LEU A 352 9.29 -16.03 21.55
N GLY A 353 9.72 -16.16 20.30
CA GLY A 353 10.96 -15.59 19.78
C GLY A 353 10.98 -14.07 19.78
N ARG A 354 9.83 -13.40 19.58
CA ARG A 354 9.72 -11.93 19.57
C ARG A 354 10.32 -11.29 20.82
N GLN A 355 10.04 -11.82 22.01
CA GLN A 355 10.56 -11.25 23.26
C GLN A 355 12.08 -11.47 23.40
N ALA A 356 12.55 -12.66 23.01
CA ALA A 356 13.97 -13.04 23.07
C ALA A 356 14.82 -12.48 21.91
N GLY A 357 14.20 -11.88 20.89
CA GLY A 357 14.87 -11.42 19.68
C GLY A 357 15.30 -12.56 18.76
N TYR A 358 14.54 -13.65 18.69
CA TYR A 358 14.77 -14.77 17.79
C TYR A 358 13.70 -14.76 16.70
N PHE A 359 14.11 -14.62 15.44
CA PHE A 359 13.21 -14.42 14.31
C PHE A 359 13.45 -15.45 13.21
N LEU A 360 12.37 -16.04 12.67
CA LEU A 360 12.40 -16.86 11.46
C LEU A 360 12.15 -16.03 10.19
N ILE A 361 12.95 -16.28 9.15
CA ILE A 361 12.68 -15.85 7.78
C ILE A 361 12.60 -17.12 6.94
N VAL A 362 11.42 -17.44 6.43
CA VAL A 362 11.21 -18.65 5.63
C VAL A 362 10.85 -18.27 4.21
N ALA A 363 11.69 -18.68 3.26
CA ALA A 363 11.35 -18.65 1.86
C ALA A 363 10.83 -20.01 1.39
N CYS A 364 9.81 -20.00 0.55
CA CYS A 364 9.26 -21.20 -0.06
C CYS A 364 8.71 -20.91 -1.45
N GLN A 365 8.61 -21.94 -2.30
CA GLN A 365 7.86 -21.80 -3.56
C GLN A 365 6.35 -21.81 -3.33
N ARG A 366 5.90 -22.68 -2.43
CA ARG A 366 4.50 -22.86 -2.04
C ARG A 366 4.42 -23.07 -0.53
N PRO A 367 3.67 -22.23 0.21
CA PRO A 367 3.52 -22.38 1.65
C PRO A 367 2.46 -23.45 2.00
N ASP A 368 2.74 -24.71 1.67
CA ASP A 368 1.81 -25.82 1.84
C ASP A 368 1.42 -26.01 3.32
N ALA A 369 0.12 -26.19 3.57
CA ALA A 369 -0.44 -26.29 4.93
C ALA A 369 0.18 -27.40 5.79
N LYS A 370 0.71 -28.46 5.16
CA LYS A 370 1.40 -29.57 5.84
C LYS A 370 2.59 -29.09 6.68
N TYR A 371 3.36 -28.12 6.17
CA TYR A 371 4.57 -27.61 6.83
C TYR A 371 4.31 -26.37 7.70
N PHE A 372 3.06 -25.88 7.66
CA PHE A 372 2.55 -24.75 8.42
C PHE A 372 1.29 -25.12 9.22
N SER A 373 1.27 -26.33 9.80
CA SER A 373 0.13 -26.84 10.56
C SER A 373 -0.10 -26.07 11.87
N ASP A 374 -1.28 -26.27 12.48
CA ASP A 374 -1.68 -25.71 13.78
C ASP A 374 -1.63 -24.17 13.89
N GLY A 375 -1.85 -23.44 12.80
CA GLY A 375 -1.91 -21.99 12.81
C GLY A 375 -0.56 -21.29 13.01
N ILE A 376 0.58 -22.01 12.90
CA ILE A 376 1.90 -21.38 12.97
C ILE A 376 2.07 -20.29 11.89
N ARG A 377 1.42 -20.47 10.73
CA ARG A 377 1.39 -19.50 9.64
C ARG A 377 0.89 -18.11 10.06
N ASP A 378 -0.05 -18.05 10.99
CA ASP A 378 -0.67 -16.79 11.43
C ASP A 378 0.28 -15.92 12.27
N ASN A 379 1.36 -16.53 12.78
CA ASN A 379 2.42 -15.82 13.50
C ASN A 379 3.54 -15.31 12.56
N PHE A 380 3.49 -15.62 11.26
CA PHE A 380 4.29 -14.93 10.26
C PHE A 380 3.56 -13.66 9.84
N ASN A 381 3.82 -12.58 10.57
CA ASN A 381 3.11 -11.32 10.39
C ASN A 381 3.56 -10.57 9.14
N PHE A 382 4.83 -10.75 8.75
CA PHE A 382 5.34 -10.17 7.51
C PHE A 382 5.30 -11.21 6.40
N ARG A 383 4.55 -10.93 5.34
CA ARG A 383 4.32 -11.86 4.22
C ARG A 383 4.63 -11.18 2.90
N VAL A 384 5.45 -11.83 2.07
CA VAL A 384 5.90 -11.27 0.79
C VAL A 384 5.61 -12.26 -0.32
N GLY A 385 4.86 -11.81 -1.33
CA GLY A 385 4.67 -12.53 -2.58
C GLY A 385 5.61 -12.01 -3.67
N LEU A 386 6.45 -12.87 -4.24
CA LEU A 386 7.40 -12.53 -5.30
C LEU A 386 7.09 -13.25 -6.62
N GLY A 387 7.16 -12.50 -7.71
CA GLY A 387 6.94 -13.02 -9.06
C GLY A 387 5.49 -13.47 -9.31
N ARG A 388 5.31 -14.46 -10.19
CA ARG A 388 3.99 -15.03 -10.48
C ARG A 388 3.69 -16.13 -9.47
N ILE A 389 2.72 -15.88 -8.60
CA ILE A 389 2.21 -16.85 -7.64
C ILE A 389 0.86 -17.36 -8.14
N SER A 390 0.60 -18.66 -7.97
CA SER A 390 -0.74 -19.21 -8.22
C SER A 390 -1.74 -18.64 -7.21
N GLU A 391 -3.00 -18.47 -7.61
CA GLU A 391 -4.07 -17.97 -6.73
C GLU A 391 -4.14 -18.72 -5.39
N LEU A 392 -4.01 -20.05 -5.42
CA LEU A 392 -3.92 -20.88 -4.20
C LEU A 392 -2.70 -20.55 -3.33
N GLY A 393 -1.57 -20.22 -3.94
CA GLY A 393 -0.35 -19.86 -3.19
C GLY A 393 -0.46 -18.47 -2.59
N TYR A 394 -1.11 -17.54 -3.32
CA TYR A 394 -1.39 -16.19 -2.83
C TYR A 394 -2.41 -16.21 -1.69
N GLY A 395 -3.48 -16.99 -1.78
CA GLY A 395 -4.46 -17.13 -0.68
C GLY A 395 -3.94 -17.91 0.53
N MET A 396 -2.73 -18.48 0.45
CA MET A 396 -2.03 -19.08 1.59
C MET A 396 -1.03 -18.10 2.25
N LEU A 397 -0.67 -17.01 1.58
CA LEU A 397 -0.11 -15.81 2.20
C LEU A 397 -1.27 -14.99 2.81
#